data_AF-A0A7I7NXZ0-F1
#
_entry.id   AF-A0A7I7NXZ0-F1
#
_cell.length_a   1.000
_cell.length_b   1.000
_cell.length_c   1.000
_cell.angle_alpha   90.00
_cell.angle_beta   90.00
_cell.angle_gamma   90.00
#
_symmetry.space_group_name_H-M   'P 1'
#
loop_
_entity.id
_entity.type
_entity.pdbx_description
1 polymer ?
#
loop_
_entity_poly.entity_id
_entity_poly.type
_entity_poly.pdbx_seq_one_letter_code
_entity_poly.pdbx_strand_id
1 'polypeptide(L)'
;MRALYPVCGLTALVALGWCATATAAPFPQGSHTVKWIDLQAGECVADLPPPDLSRVTVTVVDCATAHLAEVYLRAPMAVDTAVAGVANRDCAAGFAPYTGRPVEGSPFSITYLIDSNQDRTGANPTPSTVICLLQSANGRPLTGSAHR
;
A
#
# COMPACT_ATOMS: atom_id res chain seq x y z
N MET A 1 77.54 -20.45 -14.68
CA MET A 1 76.54 -21.52 -14.41
C MET A 1 75.40 -20.83 -13.64
N ARG A 2 74.38 -20.21 -14.26
CA ARG A 2 73.12 -20.75 -14.83
C ARG A 2 72.36 -21.73 -13.91
N ALA A 3 71.28 -21.25 -13.29
CA ALA A 3 69.96 -21.89 -13.00
C ALA A 3 69.23 -20.99 -11.96
N LEU A 4 68.21 -20.16 -12.25
CA LEU A 4 66.80 -20.36 -12.70
C LEU A 4 65.89 -21.15 -11.72
N TYR A 5 65.03 -20.38 -11.04
CA TYR A 5 63.69 -20.52 -10.38
C TYR A 5 62.97 -21.88 -10.23
N PRO A 6 62.05 -22.01 -9.24
CA PRO A 6 60.62 -21.61 -9.38
C PRO A 6 60.06 -20.89 -8.12
N VAL A 7 59.43 -19.72 -8.19
CA VAL A 7 58.00 -19.42 -8.42
C VAL A 7 57.01 -20.42 -7.78
N CYS A 8 56.35 -20.00 -6.70
CA CYS A 8 55.08 -20.55 -6.24
C CYS A 8 54.12 -19.37 -6.01
N GLY A 9 53.11 -19.25 -6.88
CA GLY A 9 52.14 -18.17 -6.88
C GLY A 9 51.02 -18.39 -5.88
N LEU A 10 50.63 -17.33 -5.18
CA LEU A 10 49.40 -17.27 -4.39
C LEU A 10 48.32 -16.58 -5.22
N THR A 11 47.31 -17.36 -5.57
CA THR A 11 46.07 -16.93 -6.22
C THR A 11 45.19 -16.19 -5.22
N ALA A 12 44.94 -14.90 -5.44
CA ALA A 12 43.92 -14.15 -4.71
C ALA A 12 42.56 -14.36 -5.40
N LEU A 13 41.61 -14.96 -4.66
CA LEU A 13 40.24 -15.18 -5.10
C LEU A 13 39.45 -13.86 -5.13
N VAL A 14 38.70 -13.71 -6.21
CA VAL A 14 37.81 -12.60 -6.55
C VAL A 14 36.59 -12.62 -5.62
N ALA A 15 36.28 -11.51 -4.96
CA ALA A 15 35.00 -11.28 -4.30
C ALA A 15 34.24 -10.19 -5.08
N LEU A 16 33.53 -10.60 -6.13
CA LEU A 16 32.52 -9.77 -6.78
C LEU A 16 31.32 -9.71 -5.83
N GLY A 17 31.14 -8.58 -5.16
CA GLY A 17 29.97 -8.30 -4.34
C GLY A 17 28.71 -8.32 -5.22
N TRP A 18 27.85 -9.31 -5.00
CA TRP A 18 26.49 -9.30 -5.53
C TRP A 18 25.70 -8.21 -4.81
N CYS A 19 25.56 -7.04 -5.44
CA CYS A 19 24.41 -6.19 -5.18
C CYS A 19 23.18 -6.93 -5.68
N ALA A 20 22.45 -7.59 -4.78
CA ALA A 20 21.10 -8.03 -5.06
C ALA A 20 20.23 -6.78 -5.23
N THR A 21 20.06 -6.32 -6.46
CA THR A 21 19.00 -5.39 -6.82
C THR A 21 17.69 -6.11 -6.59
N ALA A 22 16.97 -5.76 -5.51
CA ALA A 22 15.59 -6.17 -5.34
C ALA A 22 14.80 -5.61 -6.53
N THR A 23 14.46 -6.49 -7.48
CA THR A 23 13.44 -6.18 -8.49
C THR A 23 12.15 -5.95 -7.73
N ALA A 24 11.77 -4.68 -7.58
CA ALA A 24 10.40 -4.33 -7.26
C ALA A 24 9.52 -4.94 -8.36
N ALA A 25 8.50 -5.70 -7.97
CA ALA A 25 7.53 -6.21 -8.94
C ALA A 25 7.02 -5.03 -9.78
N PRO A 26 6.92 -5.16 -11.12
CA PRO A 26 6.34 -4.10 -11.94
C PRO A 26 4.93 -3.82 -11.42
N PHE A 27 4.69 -2.61 -10.93
CA PHE A 27 3.32 -2.13 -10.77
C PHE A 27 2.65 -2.20 -12.14
N PRO A 28 1.39 -2.67 -12.24
CA PRO A 28 0.70 -2.77 -13.52
C PRO A 28 0.80 -1.44 -14.28
N GLN A 29 1.46 -1.46 -15.43
CA GLN A 29 1.64 -0.26 -16.25
C GLN A 29 0.33 0.00 -16.99
N GLY A 30 -0.56 0.77 -16.38
CA GLY A 30 -1.83 1.16 -16.97
C GLY A 30 -2.97 1.23 -15.96
N SER A 31 -4.14 1.68 -16.43
CA SER A 31 -5.36 1.62 -15.65
C SER A 31 -6.01 0.24 -15.76
N HIS A 32 -6.59 -0.24 -14.66
CA HIS A 32 -7.41 -1.45 -14.68
C HIS A 32 -8.53 -1.36 -13.65
N THR A 33 -9.59 -2.12 -13.90
CA THR A 33 -10.77 -2.14 -13.04
C THR A 33 -10.69 -3.32 -12.07
N VAL A 34 -10.88 -3.05 -10.78
CA VAL A 34 -10.93 -4.05 -9.72
C VAL A 34 -12.20 -3.88 -8.89
N LYS A 35 -12.58 -4.91 -8.13
CA LYS A 35 -13.57 -4.69 -7.06
C LYS A 35 -12.89 -3.92 -5.94
N TRP A 36 -13.59 -2.95 -5.34
CA TRP A 36 -12.97 -2.13 -4.29
C TRP A 36 -12.55 -2.94 -3.05
N ILE A 37 -13.20 -4.08 -2.79
CA ILE A 37 -12.81 -5.00 -1.70
C ILE A 37 -11.44 -5.66 -1.93
N ASP A 38 -11.01 -5.76 -3.19
CA ASP A 38 -9.78 -6.42 -3.61
C ASP A 38 -8.60 -5.43 -3.70
N LEU A 39 -8.83 -4.14 -3.46
CA LEU A 39 -7.78 -3.12 -3.41
C LEU A 39 -6.68 -3.53 -2.44
N GLN A 40 -5.44 -3.18 -2.74
CA GLN A 40 -4.25 -3.43 -1.91
C GLN A 40 -3.57 -2.13 -1.48
N ALA A 41 -2.86 -2.16 -0.35
CA ALA A 41 -2.03 -1.02 0.07
C ALA A 41 -0.96 -0.72 -0.99
N GLY A 42 -0.77 0.56 -1.30
CA GLY A 42 0.07 1.02 -2.43
C GLY A 42 -0.68 1.26 -3.73
N GLU A 43 -1.94 0.84 -3.85
CA GLU A 43 -2.71 1.11 -5.07
C GLU A 43 -3.34 2.50 -5.06
N CYS A 44 -3.19 3.19 -6.20
CA CYS A 44 -3.80 4.49 -6.44
C CYS A 44 -5.05 4.33 -7.31
N VAL A 45 -6.15 5.00 -6.93
CA VAL A 45 -7.45 4.88 -7.60
C VAL A 45 -7.90 6.21 -8.18
N ALA A 46 -8.43 6.19 -9.39
CA ALA A 46 -9.00 7.36 -10.05
C ALA A 46 -10.41 7.70 -9.57
N ASP A 47 -11.12 6.71 -9.01
CA ASP A 47 -12.49 6.85 -8.51
C ASP A 47 -12.74 6.01 -7.25
N LEU A 48 -13.75 6.40 -6.48
CA LEU A 48 -14.26 5.67 -5.32
C LEU A 48 -15.69 5.19 -5.59
N PRO A 49 -16.14 4.08 -4.97
CA PRO A 49 -17.53 3.67 -5.07
C PRO A 49 -18.43 4.81 -4.57
N PRO A 50 -19.61 5.02 -5.18
CA PRO A 50 -20.56 6.01 -4.69
C PRO A 50 -20.97 5.68 -3.24
N PRO A 51 -21.42 6.67 -2.44
CA PRO A 51 -21.81 6.42 -1.05
C PRO A 51 -22.92 5.39 -0.85
N ASP A 52 -23.78 5.22 -1.86
CA ASP A 52 -24.85 4.20 -1.87
C ASP A 52 -24.37 2.79 -2.28
N LEU A 53 -23.07 2.64 -2.58
CA LEU A 53 -22.41 1.42 -3.01
C LEU A 53 -23.04 0.77 -4.26
N SER A 54 -23.73 1.56 -5.09
CA SER A 54 -24.34 1.10 -6.35
C SER A 54 -23.31 0.59 -7.38
N ARG A 55 -22.04 0.96 -7.23
CA ARG A 55 -20.92 0.45 -8.02
C ARG A 55 -19.91 -0.26 -7.11
N VAL A 56 -19.61 -1.51 -7.43
CA VAL A 56 -18.70 -2.38 -6.66
C VAL A 56 -17.27 -2.41 -7.20
N THR A 57 -17.00 -1.68 -8.28
CA THR A 57 -15.69 -1.59 -8.92
C THR A 57 -15.14 -0.18 -8.93
N VAL A 58 -13.81 -0.08 -8.94
CA VAL A 58 -13.02 1.14 -9.04
C VAL A 58 -11.90 0.98 -10.06
N THR A 59 -11.36 2.09 -10.53
CA THR A 59 -10.23 2.12 -11.46
C THR A 59 -8.93 2.35 -10.70
N VAL A 60 -8.05 1.35 -10.69
CA VAL A 60 -6.66 1.49 -10.23
C VAL A 60 -5.83 2.09 -11.37
N VAL A 61 -4.93 3.00 -11.03
CA VAL A 61 -4.04 3.73 -11.95
C VAL A 61 -2.62 3.78 -11.39
N ASP A 62 -1.65 4.09 -12.24
CA ASP A 62 -0.27 4.38 -11.81
C ASP A 62 -0.28 5.63 -10.90
N CYS A 63 0.34 5.55 -9.73
CA CYS A 63 0.39 6.64 -8.76
C CYS A 63 1.09 7.91 -9.28
N ALA A 64 1.93 7.83 -10.31
CA ALA A 64 2.50 8.99 -10.99
C ALA A 64 1.49 9.73 -11.89
N THR A 65 0.31 9.15 -12.14
CA THR A 65 -0.81 9.79 -12.83
C THR A 65 -1.75 10.47 -11.85
N ALA A 66 -2.58 11.39 -12.35
CA ALA A 66 -3.58 12.06 -11.52
C ALA A 66 -4.60 11.04 -10.98
N HIS A 67 -4.75 10.96 -9.66
CA HIS A 67 -5.63 10.01 -8.99
C HIS A 67 -6.35 10.64 -7.80
N LEU A 68 -7.48 10.05 -7.42
CA LEU A 68 -8.35 10.56 -6.37
C LEU A 68 -7.89 10.15 -4.97
N ALA A 69 -7.43 8.91 -4.82
CA ALA A 69 -7.04 8.35 -3.54
C ALA A 69 -5.94 7.30 -3.67
N GLU A 70 -5.21 7.05 -2.59
CA GLU A 70 -4.23 5.98 -2.47
C GLU A 70 -4.54 5.14 -1.23
N VAL A 71 -4.50 3.82 -1.38
CA VAL A 71 -4.74 2.88 -0.28
C VAL A 71 -3.47 2.78 0.56
N TYR A 72 -3.56 3.07 1.85
CA TYR A 72 -2.38 3.01 2.73
C TYR A 72 -2.44 1.90 3.77
N LEU A 73 -3.63 1.36 4.05
CA LEU A 73 -3.80 0.28 5.01
C LEU A 73 -4.98 -0.60 4.62
N ARG A 74 -4.80 -1.91 4.78
CA ARG A 74 -5.89 -2.88 4.94
C ARG A 74 -5.70 -3.57 6.27
N ALA A 75 -6.74 -3.58 7.09
CA ALA A 75 -6.67 -4.21 8.39
C ALA A 75 -7.95 -5.03 8.67
N PRO A 76 -7.81 -6.24 9.24
CA PRO A 76 -8.97 -6.96 9.74
C PRO A 76 -9.59 -6.17 10.90
N MET A 77 -10.92 -6.11 10.93
CA MET A 77 -11.66 -5.38 11.95
C MET A 77 -12.81 -6.21 12.52
N ALA A 78 -13.03 -6.08 13.82
CA ALA A 78 -14.21 -6.61 14.47
C ALA A 78 -15.47 -5.87 14.01
N VAL A 79 -16.57 -6.59 13.91
CA VAL A 79 -17.92 -5.99 13.76
C VAL A 79 -18.52 -5.81 15.15
N ASP A 80 -18.32 -4.62 15.72
CA ASP A 80 -19.01 -4.19 16.94
C ASP A 80 -20.01 -3.07 16.65
N THR A 81 -20.73 -2.58 17.66
CA THR A 81 -21.70 -1.48 17.49
C THR A 81 -21.06 -0.13 17.13
N ALA A 82 -19.73 -0.05 17.09
CA ALA A 82 -18.93 1.14 16.85
C ALA A 82 -17.96 0.97 15.65
N VAL A 83 -18.39 0.26 14.60
CA VAL A 83 -17.65 0.05 13.32
C VAL A 83 -16.90 1.30 12.85
N ALA A 84 -17.57 2.46 12.82
CA ALA A 84 -16.94 3.71 12.38
C ALA A 84 -15.82 4.19 13.33
N GLY A 85 -15.98 3.98 14.64
CA GLY A 85 -14.95 4.29 15.63
C GLY A 85 -13.72 3.39 15.49
N VAL A 86 -13.93 2.10 15.26
CA VAL A 86 -12.86 1.12 14.96
C VAL A 86 -12.10 1.52 13.70
N ALA A 87 -12.83 1.77 12.60
CA ALA A 87 -12.22 2.20 11.34
C ALA A 87 -11.42 3.51 11.49
N ASN A 88 -12.00 4.53 12.12
CA ASN A 88 -11.31 5.81 12.36
C ASN A 88 -10.00 5.63 13.13
N ARG A 89 -10.02 4.83 14.20
CA ARG A 89 -8.84 4.57 15.03
C ARG A 89 -7.76 3.85 14.23
N ASP A 90 -8.12 2.78 13.53
CA ASP A 90 -7.17 1.91 12.84
C ASP A 90 -6.56 2.64 11.63
N CYS A 91 -7.38 3.39 10.88
CA CYS A 91 -6.92 4.24 9.80
C CYS A 91 -6.01 5.38 10.30
N ALA A 92 -6.37 6.07 11.38
CA ALA A 92 -5.49 7.10 11.96
C ALA A 92 -4.13 6.52 12.41
N ALA A 93 -4.13 5.32 12.99
CA ALA A 93 -2.91 4.64 13.42
C ALA A 93 -2.02 4.20 12.25
N GLY A 94 -2.61 3.77 11.13
CA GLY A 94 -1.89 3.32 9.94
C GLY A 94 -1.27 4.45 9.09
N PHE A 95 -1.73 5.69 9.25
CA PHE A 95 -1.35 6.77 8.35
C PHE A 95 0.13 7.19 8.47
N ALA A 96 0.63 7.41 9.69
CA ALA A 96 2.00 7.88 9.89
C ALA A 96 3.07 6.83 9.51
N PRO A 97 2.88 5.54 9.82
CA PRO A 97 3.75 4.48 9.31
C PRO A 97 3.88 4.45 7.79
N TYR A 98 2.79 4.75 7.06
CA TYR A 98 2.78 4.70 5.60
C TYR A 98 3.35 5.97 4.95
N THR A 99 2.97 7.15 5.46
CA THR A 99 3.29 8.45 4.84
C THR A 99 4.53 9.13 5.42
N GLY A 100 5.12 8.55 6.46
CA GLY A 100 6.23 9.12 7.22
C GLY A 100 5.89 10.43 7.95
N ARG A 101 4.61 10.77 8.13
CA ARG A 101 4.15 12.01 8.77
C ARG A 101 2.79 11.84 9.47
N PRO A 102 2.48 12.64 10.51
CA PRO A 102 1.14 12.65 11.09
C PRO A 102 0.11 13.21 10.09
N VAL A 103 -1.18 12.93 10.31
CA VAL A 103 -2.31 13.49 9.53
C VAL A 103 -2.43 14.99 9.76
N GLU A 104 -2.27 15.43 11.01
CA GLU A 104 -2.35 16.84 11.40
C GLU A 104 -1.27 17.65 10.70
N GLY A 105 -1.68 18.75 10.04
CA GLY A 105 -0.78 19.59 9.24
C GLY A 105 -0.30 18.94 7.94
N SER A 106 -0.76 17.72 7.62
CA SER A 106 -0.43 17.06 6.35
C SER A 106 -1.27 17.63 5.20
N PRO A 107 -0.82 17.49 3.93
CA PRO A 107 -1.62 17.85 2.77
C PRO A 107 -2.72 16.81 2.47
N PHE A 108 -2.90 15.80 3.33
CA PHE A 108 -3.76 14.66 3.10
C PHE A 108 -4.94 14.63 4.09
N SER A 109 -6.00 13.96 3.68
CA SER A 109 -7.15 13.60 4.49
C SER A 109 -7.39 12.09 4.40
N ILE A 110 -8.01 11.51 5.42
CA ILE A 110 -8.31 10.07 5.48
C ILE A 110 -9.77 9.85 5.10
N THR A 111 -10.01 8.81 4.30
CA THR A 111 -11.31 8.17 4.08
C THR A 111 -11.14 6.65 4.17
N TYR A 112 -12.23 5.89 4.21
CA TYR A 112 -12.17 4.44 4.27
C TYR A 112 -13.37 3.76 3.63
N LEU A 113 -13.13 2.53 3.16
CA LEU A 113 -14.16 1.57 2.75
C LEU A 113 -14.16 0.42 3.75
N ILE A 114 -15.31 -0.22 3.93
CA ILE A 114 -15.46 -1.35 4.84
C ILE A 114 -16.04 -2.52 4.08
N ASP A 115 -15.22 -3.56 3.88
CA ASP A 115 -15.70 -4.86 3.45
C ASP A 115 -16.34 -5.56 4.65
N SER A 116 -17.65 -5.41 4.74
CA SER A 116 -18.45 -5.83 5.87
C SER A 116 -18.90 -7.28 5.72
N ASN A 117 -18.09 -8.23 6.19
CA ASN A 117 -18.53 -9.60 6.39
C ASN A 117 -19.24 -9.68 7.76
N GLN A 118 -20.58 -9.76 7.74
CA GLN A 118 -21.42 -9.77 8.95
C GLN A 118 -21.57 -11.18 9.53
N ASP A 119 -20.50 -11.98 9.50
CA ASP A 119 -20.49 -13.29 10.14
C ASP A 119 -20.62 -13.13 11.67
N ARG A 120 -21.82 -13.42 12.19
CA ARG A 120 -22.15 -13.37 13.63
C ARG A 120 -22.13 -14.73 14.30
N THR A 121 -21.55 -15.74 13.65
CA THR A 121 -21.40 -17.07 14.25
C THR A 121 -20.40 -17.09 15.40
N GLY A 122 -19.57 -16.05 15.54
CA GLY A 122 -18.49 -15.97 16.52
C GLY A 122 -17.24 -16.75 16.14
N ALA A 123 -17.22 -17.40 14.97
CA ALA A 123 -16.08 -18.18 14.50
C ALA A 123 -14.90 -17.30 14.04
N ASN A 124 -15.19 -16.07 13.57
CA ASN A 124 -14.19 -15.11 13.15
C ASN A 124 -14.29 -13.83 14.03
N PRO A 125 -13.29 -13.51 14.85
CA PRO A 125 -13.32 -12.33 15.72
C PRO A 125 -13.20 -11.01 14.93
N THR A 126 -12.71 -11.04 13.69
CA THR A 126 -12.52 -9.88 12.83
C THR A 126 -13.01 -10.19 11.41
N PRO A 127 -14.33 -10.37 11.22
CA PRO A 127 -14.82 -10.84 9.94
C PRO A 127 -14.73 -9.78 8.85
N SER A 128 -14.78 -8.51 9.22
CA SER A 128 -14.72 -7.40 8.26
C SER A 128 -13.30 -6.91 8.01
N THR A 129 -13.11 -6.18 6.92
CA THR A 129 -11.82 -5.52 6.61
C THR A 129 -12.06 -4.03 6.42
N VAL A 130 -11.28 -3.19 7.09
CA VAL A 130 -11.19 -1.77 6.77
C VAL A 130 -10.11 -1.57 5.70
N ILE A 131 -10.44 -0.76 4.70
CA ILE A 131 -9.54 -0.34 3.63
C ILE A 131 -9.41 1.18 3.77
N CYS A 132 -8.28 1.63 4.31
CA CYS A 132 -8.03 3.04 4.56
C CYS A 132 -7.34 3.68 3.36
N LEU A 133 -7.91 4.80 2.90
CA LEU A 133 -7.39 5.56 1.78
C LEU A 133 -7.07 6.98 2.21
N LEU A 134 -6.06 7.56 1.57
CA LEU A 134 -5.73 8.97 1.70
C LEU A 134 -6.08 9.71 0.42
N GLN A 135 -6.50 10.96 0.58
CA GLN A 135 -6.82 11.89 -0.50
C GLN A 135 -6.16 13.23 -0.22
N SER A 136 -6.05 14.10 -1.23
CA SER A 136 -5.65 15.48 -0.97
C SER A 136 -6.67 16.19 -0.07
N ALA A 137 -6.22 16.85 0.98
CA ALA A 137 -7.08 17.63 1.88
C ALA A 137 -7.78 18.81 1.18
N ASN A 138 -7.27 19.26 0.03
CA ASN A 138 -7.85 20.36 -0.75
C ASN A 138 -8.80 19.89 -1.86
N GLY A 139 -9.09 18.58 -1.95
CA GLY A 139 -9.98 17.99 -2.96
C GLY A 139 -9.42 17.93 -4.37
N ARG A 140 -8.16 18.32 -4.60
CA ARG A 140 -7.49 18.15 -5.90
C ARG A 140 -6.96 16.71 -6.06
N PRO A 141 -6.81 16.21 -7.29
CA PRO A 141 -6.13 14.95 -7.53
C PRO A 141 -4.70 14.96 -7.00
N LEU A 142 -4.26 13.83 -6.47
CA LEU A 142 -2.87 13.53 -6.20
C LEU A 142 -2.15 13.21 -7.53
N THR A 143 -0.87 13.53 -7.63
CA THR A 143 -0.03 13.26 -8.82
C THR A 143 1.24 12.48 -8.48
N GLY A 144 1.23 11.82 -7.33
CA GLY A 144 2.35 11.03 -6.82
C GLY A 144 1.90 10.24 -5.58
N SER A 145 2.60 9.14 -5.32
CA SER A 145 2.36 8.33 -4.11
C SER A 145 2.75 9.09 -2.84
N ALA A 146 1.98 8.87 -1.79
CA ALA A 146 2.23 9.35 -0.44
C ALA A 146 3.13 8.41 0.38
N HIS A 147 3.36 7.18 -0.10
CA HIS A 147 4.23 6.19 0.52
C HIS A 147 5.66 6.74 0.73
N ARG A 148 6.28 6.39 1.85
CA ARG A 148 7.61 6.86 2.27
C ARG A 148 8.58 5.73 2.55
#